data_AF-A0A6I9VQG8-F1
#
_entry.id   AF-A0A6I9VQG8-F1
#
_cell.length_a   1.000
_cell.length_b   1.000
_cell.length_c   1.000
_cell.angle_alpha   90.00
_cell.angle_beta   90.00
_cell.angle_gamma   90.00
#
_symmetry.space_group_name_H-M   'P 1'
#
loop_
_entity.id
_entity.type
_entity.pdbx_description
1 polymer ?
#
loop_
_entity_poly.entity_id
_entity_poly.type
_entity_poly.pdbx_seq_one_letter_code
_entity_poly.pdbx_strand_id
1 'polypeptide(L)'
;MNYSTTILHYSTNDIDAINVISDTVDRLAKHILPKLRGGRDFVIVGYSFGSIIAFELTRKLEAMNLKGRLVLIDGTPELMQTMYRDFISNSNEVDLQTVVLSNILEIYTERISDEILMELKSCKNWEERYNAFAKQFLGMNTSLSPTNLRILCTSVYKYSAAIRQYDPSTLPRIKSSIILLKATMSHTTIEGDYGLHKITEGVVEIHYIEGSHLTILRNEKVPAAINGELHI
;
A
#
# COMPACT_ATOMS: atom_id res chain seq x y z
N MET A 1 -15.10 13.52 -12.71
CA MET A 1 -13.81 13.03 -13.28
C MET A 1 -13.94 13.07 -14.79
N ASN A 2 -13.00 13.71 -15.50
CA ASN A 2 -13.04 13.88 -16.96
C ASN A 2 -12.46 12.69 -17.75
N TYR A 3 -12.25 11.55 -17.10
CA TYR A 3 -11.62 10.36 -17.67
C TYR A 3 -12.44 9.11 -17.41
N SER A 4 -12.33 8.12 -18.31
CA SER A 4 -12.87 6.77 -18.09
C SER A 4 -12.10 6.10 -16.94
N THR A 5 -12.73 6.03 -15.76
CA THR A 5 -12.13 5.38 -14.58
C THR A 5 -12.34 3.87 -14.62
N THR A 6 -11.24 3.10 -14.56
CA THR A 6 -11.28 1.66 -14.30
C THR A 6 -10.80 1.41 -12.89
N ILE A 7 -11.65 0.79 -12.06
CA ILE A 7 -11.25 0.31 -10.74
C ILE A 7 -10.78 -1.14 -10.90
N LEU A 8 -9.53 -1.41 -10.54
CA LEU A 8 -8.99 -2.77 -10.48
C LEU A 8 -9.10 -3.24 -9.04
N HIS A 9 -10.07 -4.10 -8.75
CA HIS A 9 -10.13 -4.79 -7.47
C HIS A 9 -9.15 -5.96 -7.48
N TYR A 10 -8.37 -6.05 -6.40
CA TYR A 10 -7.51 -7.20 -6.15
C TYR A 10 -8.38 -8.46 -6.03
N SER A 11 -8.29 -9.31 -7.04
CA SER A 11 -8.94 -10.63 -7.01
C SER A 11 -8.13 -11.55 -6.11
N THR A 12 -8.81 -12.20 -5.18
CA THR A 12 -8.28 -12.98 -4.06
C THR A 12 -7.72 -14.34 -4.47
N ASN A 13 -7.47 -14.54 -5.78
CA ASN A 13 -7.18 -15.84 -6.37
C ASN A 13 -5.73 -16.31 -6.22
N ASP A 14 -4.81 -15.44 -5.78
CA ASP A 14 -3.39 -15.80 -5.61
C ASP A 14 -2.85 -15.28 -4.28
N ILE A 15 -3.47 -15.73 -3.19
CA ILE A 15 -2.85 -15.60 -1.88
C ILE A 15 -1.45 -16.26 -1.93
N ASP A 16 -1.18 -17.26 -2.76
CA ASP A 16 0.05 -18.05 -2.79
C ASP A 16 1.26 -17.44 -3.52
N ALA A 17 1.15 -16.21 -4.00
CA ALA A 17 2.27 -15.48 -4.63
C ALA A 17 3.52 -15.41 -3.72
N ILE A 18 4.68 -15.77 -4.27
CA ILE A 18 5.98 -15.70 -3.58
C ILE A 18 6.48 -14.25 -3.53
N ASN A 19 6.30 -13.49 -4.61
CA ASN A 19 6.60 -12.06 -4.67
C ASN A 19 5.31 -11.27 -4.92
N VAL A 20 4.53 -11.07 -3.86
CA VAL A 20 3.20 -10.48 -3.94
C VAL A 20 3.20 -9.07 -4.57
N ILE A 21 4.26 -8.27 -4.41
CA ILE A 21 4.38 -6.95 -5.04
C ILE A 21 4.53 -7.10 -6.56
N SER A 22 5.54 -7.83 -7.01
CA SER A 22 5.82 -8.04 -8.44
C SER A 22 4.64 -8.71 -9.15
N ASP A 23 4.09 -9.77 -8.57
CA ASP A 23 2.97 -10.51 -9.16
C ASP A 23 1.72 -9.65 -9.28
N THR A 24 1.48 -8.76 -8.30
CA THR A 24 0.39 -7.78 -8.37
C THR A 24 0.60 -6.80 -9.50
N VAL A 25 1.82 -6.26 -9.62
CA VAL A 25 2.17 -5.32 -10.70
C VAL A 25 2.00 -5.97 -12.07
N ASP A 26 2.42 -7.23 -12.24
CA ASP A 26 2.29 -7.98 -13.49
C ASP A 26 0.84 -8.21 -13.89
N ARG A 27 -0.01 -8.60 -12.92
CA ARG A 27 -1.45 -8.73 -13.14
C ARG A 27 -2.10 -7.41 -13.52
N LEU A 28 -1.79 -6.33 -12.79
CA LEU A 28 -2.31 -4.99 -13.09
C LEU A 28 -1.89 -4.55 -14.49
N ALA A 29 -0.60 -4.71 -14.85
CA ALA A 29 -0.10 -4.39 -16.18
C ALA A 29 -0.85 -5.17 -17.28
N LYS A 30 -1.06 -6.48 -17.11
CA LYS A 30 -1.83 -7.31 -18.05
C LYS A 30 -3.25 -6.80 -18.27
N HIS A 31 -3.89 -6.25 -17.23
CA HIS A 31 -5.23 -5.68 -17.33
C HIS A 31 -5.28 -4.24 -17.87
N ILE A 32 -4.20 -3.47 -17.70
CA ILE A 32 -4.11 -2.06 -18.08
C ILE A 32 -3.63 -1.90 -19.52
N LEU A 33 -2.62 -2.66 -19.95
CA LEU A 33 -2.01 -2.54 -21.28
C LEU A 33 -3.04 -2.59 -22.43
N PRO A 34 -4.04 -3.50 -22.44
CA PRO A 34 -5.05 -3.51 -23.50
C PRO A 34 -5.95 -2.28 -23.52
N LYS A 35 -5.98 -1.48 -22.45
CA LYS A 35 -6.77 -0.24 -22.31
C LYS A 35 -5.98 1.02 -22.69
N LEU A 36 -4.65 0.97 -22.64
CA LEU A 36 -3.75 2.07 -23.04
C LEU A 36 -3.61 2.24 -24.56
N ARG A 37 -4.57 1.74 -25.36
CA ARG A 37 -4.54 1.75 -26.83
C ARG A 37 -4.23 3.15 -27.38
N GLY A 38 -3.36 3.20 -28.40
CA GLY A 38 -3.01 4.40 -29.15
C GLY A 38 -1.73 5.12 -28.71
N GLY A 39 -0.89 4.51 -27.85
CA GLY A 39 0.35 5.16 -27.38
C GLY A 39 0.10 6.33 -26.43
N ARG A 40 -1.00 6.27 -25.67
CA ARG A 40 -1.41 7.37 -24.78
C ARG A 40 -0.61 7.35 -23.49
N ASP A 41 -0.33 8.54 -22.99
CA ASP A 41 0.21 8.74 -21.65
C ASP A 41 -0.75 8.18 -20.59
N PHE A 42 -0.21 7.72 -19.47
CA PHE A 42 -1.00 7.24 -18.34
C PHE A 42 -0.93 8.19 -17.14
N VAL A 43 -1.98 8.15 -16.32
CA VAL A 43 -1.96 8.69 -14.95
C VAL A 43 -2.24 7.55 -14.00
N ILE A 44 -1.31 7.27 -13.09
CA ILE A 44 -1.48 6.28 -12.03
C ILE A 44 -1.57 7.01 -10.70
N VAL A 45 -2.52 6.60 -9.86
CA VAL A 45 -2.71 7.14 -8.52
C VAL A 45 -2.47 6.03 -7.51
N GLY A 46 -1.61 6.28 -6.52
CA GLY A 46 -1.39 5.40 -5.38
C GLY A 46 -1.71 6.14 -4.09
N TYR A 47 -2.53 5.55 -3.24
CA TYR A 47 -2.81 6.07 -1.90
C TYR A 47 -2.25 5.11 -0.85
N SER A 48 -1.58 5.65 0.17
CA SER A 48 -1.03 4.87 1.28
C SER A 48 -0.13 3.74 0.76
N PHE A 49 -0.32 2.50 1.22
CA PHE A 49 0.33 1.29 0.72
C PHE A 49 0.26 1.15 -0.82
N GLY A 50 -0.85 1.57 -1.43
CA GLY A 50 -1.03 1.54 -2.89
C GLY A 50 0.02 2.37 -3.64
N SER A 51 0.70 3.29 -2.96
CA SER A 51 1.83 4.05 -3.52
C SER A 51 3.00 3.15 -3.95
N ILE A 52 3.27 2.06 -3.23
CA ILE A 52 4.29 1.08 -3.64
C ILE A 52 3.90 0.44 -4.97
N ILE A 53 2.67 -0.09 -5.04
CA ILE A 53 2.16 -0.77 -6.23
C ILE A 53 2.10 0.19 -7.43
N ALA A 54 1.64 1.42 -7.20
CA ALA A 54 1.58 2.47 -8.21
C ALA A 54 2.97 2.85 -8.75
N PHE A 55 3.97 2.93 -7.86
CA PHE A 55 5.35 3.22 -8.24
C PHE A 55 5.95 2.10 -9.09
N GLU A 56 5.83 0.85 -8.64
CA GLU A 56 6.33 -0.32 -9.38
C GLU A 56 5.63 -0.50 -10.73
N LEU A 57 4.32 -0.29 -10.78
CA LEU A 57 3.56 -0.33 -12.01
C LEU A 57 4.00 0.77 -12.99
N THR A 58 4.24 1.99 -12.50
CA THR A 58 4.78 3.09 -13.30
C THR A 58 6.14 2.70 -13.89
N ARG A 59 7.06 2.16 -13.07
CA ARG A 59 8.36 1.66 -13.53
C ARG A 59 8.21 0.59 -14.63
N LYS A 60 7.28 -0.35 -14.44
CA LYS A 60 7.04 -1.42 -15.43
C LYS A 60 6.50 -0.89 -16.75
N LEU A 61 5.60 0.09 -16.72
CA LEU A 61 5.07 0.71 -17.94
C LEU A 61 6.14 1.57 -18.64
N GLU A 62 7.00 2.27 -17.89
CA GLU A 62 8.14 2.99 -18.46
C GLU A 62 9.14 2.08 -19.19
N ALA A 63 9.40 0.90 -18.65
CA ALA A 63 10.22 -0.11 -19.31
C ALA A 63 9.63 -0.58 -20.65
N MET A 64 8.34 -0.34 -20.90
CA MET A 64 7.64 -0.58 -22.16
C MET A 64 7.57 0.68 -23.05
N ASN A 65 8.38 1.70 -22.76
CA ASN A 65 8.40 3.01 -23.43
C ASN A 65 7.10 3.82 -23.31
N LEU A 66 6.26 3.53 -22.31
CA LEU A 66 5.09 4.34 -22.01
C LEU A 66 5.48 5.47 -21.06
N LYS A 67 4.91 6.66 -21.29
CA LYS A 67 5.14 7.83 -20.45
C LYS A 67 3.89 8.12 -19.62
N GLY A 68 4.08 8.75 -18.47
CA GLY A 68 2.95 9.11 -17.63
C GLY A 68 3.29 10.05 -16.51
N ARG A 69 2.32 10.17 -15.61
CA ARG A 69 2.40 10.91 -14.36
C ARG A 69 1.92 10.03 -13.21
N LEU A 70 2.64 10.07 -12.11
CA LEU A 70 2.34 9.34 -10.89
C LEU A 70 1.81 10.34 -9.85
N VAL A 71 0.66 10.05 -9.26
CA VAL A 71 0.11 10.83 -8.14
C VAL A 71 0.16 9.95 -6.90
N LEU A 72 0.96 10.36 -5.93
CA LEU A 72 1.13 9.67 -4.66
C LEU A 72 0.39 10.43 -3.56
N ILE A 73 -0.54 9.76 -2.89
CA ILE A 73 -1.38 10.34 -1.86
C ILE A 73 -0.96 9.75 -0.52
N ASP A 74 -0.27 10.57 0.26
CA ASP A 74 0.21 10.32 1.61
C ASP A 74 0.92 8.96 1.76
N GLY A 75 1.77 8.65 0.79
CA GLY A 75 2.52 7.39 0.71
C GLY A 75 3.66 7.44 -0.30
N THR A 76 4.79 6.84 0.06
CA THR A 76 5.92 6.54 -0.85
C THR A 76 6.57 5.22 -0.43
N PRO A 77 7.40 4.60 -1.30
CA PRO A 77 8.18 3.42 -0.92
C PRO A 77 8.95 3.57 0.40
N GLU A 78 9.74 4.64 0.57
CA GLU A 78 10.53 4.84 1.78
C GLU A 78 9.66 5.15 3.01
N LEU A 79 8.57 5.89 2.83
CA LEU A 79 7.62 6.14 3.92
C LEU A 79 7.01 4.84 4.43
N MET A 80 6.52 3.99 3.53
CA MET A 80 5.95 2.71 3.91
C MET A 80 7.01 1.83 4.56
N GLN A 81 8.19 1.68 3.96
CA GLN A 81 9.27 0.90 4.57
C GLN A 81 9.62 1.39 5.97
N THR A 82 9.68 2.70 6.20
CA THR A 82 10.03 3.26 7.51
C THR A 82 8.94 2.99 8.53
N MET A 83 7.66 3.22 8.20
CA MET A 83 6.55 2.84 9.08
C MET A 83 6.63 1.35 9.45
N TYR A 84 6.80 0.48 8.45
CA TYR A 84 6.86 -0.96 8.65
C TYR A 84 8.15 -1.41 9.35
N ARG A 85 9.28 -0.69 9.23
CA ARG A 85 10.54 -0.99 9.91
C ARG A 85 10.38 -0.93 11.43
N ASP A 86 9.65 0.07 11.93
CA ASP A 86 9.40 0.21 13.37
C ASP A 86 8.56 -0.96 13.91
N PHE A 87 7.68 -1.54 13.06
CA PHE A 87 6.88 -2.71 13.40
C PHE A 87 7.58 -4.06 13.17
N ILE A 88 8.60 -4.13 12.29
CA ILE A 88 9.06 -5.40 11.70
C ILE A 88 10.58 -5.63 11.76
N SER A 89 11.39 -4.62 12.06
CA SER A 89 12.86 -4.68 11.89
C SER A 89 13.59 -5.78 12.66
N ASN A 90 12.99 -6.34 13.73
CA ASN A 90 13.59 -7.42 14.53
C ASN A 90 12.69 -8.64 14.76
N SER A 91 11.52 -8.71 14.10
CA SER A 91 10.56 -9.79 14.28
C SER A 91 10.91 -11.01 13.40
N ASN A 92 10.95 -12.21 13.97
CA ASN A 92 10.90 -13.44 13.17
C ASN A 92 9.50 -13.58 12.50
N GLU A 93 9.28 -14.59 11.67
CA GLU A 93 7.99 -14.76 10.99
C GLU A 93 6.80 -14.94 11.95
N VAL A 94 7.02 -15.56 13.12
CA VAL A 94 6.00 -15.72 14.16
C VAL A 94 5.62 -14.37 14.77
N ASP A 95 6.63 -13.54 15.06
CA ASP A 95 6.44 -12.20 15.59
C ASP A 95 5.71 -11.32 14.56
N LEU A 96 6.06 -11.40 13.27
CA LEU A 96 5.39 -10.65 12.21
C LEU A 96 3.92 -11.04 12.08
N GLN A 97 3.59 -12.33 12.05
CA GLN A 97 2.20 -12.79 12.00
C GLN A 97 1.40 -12.29 13.20
N THR A 98 2.00 -12.34 14.39
CA THR A 98 1.37 -11.86 15.63
C THR A 98 1.13 -10.35 15.55
N VAL A 99 2.14 -9.56 15.16
CA VAL A 99 2.04 -8.10 15.02
C VAL A 99 0.96 -7.72 14.00
N VAL A 100 0.90 -8.39 12.85
CA VAL A 100 -0.11 -8.11 11.82
C VAL A 100 -1.52 -8.38 12.34
N LEU A 101 -1.76 -9.55 12.94
CA LEU A 101 -3.07 -9.90 13.44
C LEU A 101 -3.51 -9.01 14.61
N SER A 102 -2.57 -8.64 15.48
CA SER A 102 -2.81 -7.67 16.54
C SER A 102 -3.19 -6.30 15.97
N ASN A 103 -2.40 -5.73 15.06
CA ASN A 103 -2.75 -4.43 14.45
C ASN A 103 -4.15 -4.45 13.80
N ILE A 104 -4.55 -5.58 13.18
CA ILE A 104 -5.90 -5.71 12.62
C ILE A 104 -6.95 -5.69 13.73
N LEU A 105 -6.75 -6.35 14.88
CA LEU A 105 -7.70 -6.29 16.01
C LEU A 105 -7.81 -4.88 16.60
N GLU A 106 -6.70 -4.15 16.74
CA GLU A 106 -6.67 -2.79 17.32
C GLU A 106 -7.39 -1.76 16.44
N ILE A 107 -7.59 -2.03 15.14
CA ILE A 107 -8.45 -1.19 14.30
C ILE A 107 -9.92 -1.24 14.77
N TYR A 108 -10.34 -2.36 15.36
CA TYR A 108 -11.72 -2.60 15.76
C TYR A 108 -11.91 -2.63 17.28
N THR A 109 -10.85 -2.45 18.06
CA THR A 109 -10.85 -2.52 19.53
C THR A 109 -9.97 -1.41 20.10
N GLU A 110 -10.31 -0.88 21.27
CA GLU A 110 -9.50 0.17 21.90
C GLU A 110 -8.09 -0.33 22.28
N ARG A 111 -7.99 -1.60 22.69
CA ARG A 111 -6.73 -2.27 23.00
C ARG A 111 -6.90 -3.78 23.01
N ILE A 112 -5.86 -4.51 22.59
CA ILE A 112 -5.80 -5.96 22.78
C ILE A 112 -5.43 -6.29 24.24
N SER A 113 -6.05 -7.33 24.80
CA SER A 113 -5.66 -7.84 26.11
C SER A 113 -4.36 -8.65 26.03
N ASP A 114 -3.57 -8.63 27.10
CA ASP A 114 -2.31 -9.40 27.15
C ASP A 114 -2.56 -10.91 26.97
N GLU A 115 -3.73 -11.40 27.39
CA GLU A 115 -4.17 -12.78 27.20
C GLU A 115 -4.28 -13.17 25.72
N ILE A 116 -4.93 -12.32 24.89
CA ILE A 116 -5.06 -12.56 23.45
C ILE A 116 -3.68 -12.52 22.80
N LEU A 117 -2.83 -11.58 23.19
CA LEU A 117 -1.47 -11.49 22.64
C LEU A 117 -0.63 -12.74 23.01
N MET A 118 -0.76 -13.25 24.24
CA MET A 118 -0.10 -14.48 24.66
C MET A 118 -0.64 -15.71 23.91
N GLU A 119 -1.96 -15.79 23.70
CA GLU A 119 -2.60 -16.85 22.91
C GLU A 119 -2.00 -16.88 21.49
N LEU A 120 -1.96 -15.75 20.80
CA LEU A 120 -1.39 -15.65 19.44
C LEU A 120 0.10 -16.04 19.38
N LYS A 121 0.90 -15.67 20.39
CA LYS A 121 2.31 -16.03 20.48
C LYS A 121 2.53 -17.52 20.74
N SER A 122 1.61 -18.18 21.44
CA SER A 122 1.71 -19.60 21.78
C SER A 122 1.42 -20.55 20.60
N CYS A 123 0.74 -20.07 19.56
CA CYS A 123 0.39 -20.87 18.39
C CYS A 123 1.63 -21.34 17.60
N LYS A 124 1.61 -22.58 17.12
CA LYS A 124 2.78 -23.19 16.46
C LYS A 124 2.93 -22.80 15.00
N ASN A 125 1.82 -22.48 14.34
CA ASN A 125 1.77 -22.21 12.90
C ASN A 125 0.73 -21.13 12.59
N TRP A 126 0.72 -20.69 11.33
CA TRP A 126 -0.21 -19.67 10.83
C TRP A 126 -1.67 -20.05 11.04
N GLU A 127 -2.04 -21.31 10.80
CA GLU A 127 -3.44 -21.76 10.90
C GLU A 127 -3.97 -21.67 12.33
N GLU A 128 -3.21 -22.18 13.30
CA GLU A 128 -3.55 -22.06 14.72
C GLU A 128 -3.71 -20.60 15.13
N ARG A 129 -2.77 -19.74 14.70
CA ARG A 129 -2.75 -18.31 15.04
C ARG A 129 -3.92 -17.55 14.41
N TYR A 130 -4.20 -17.81 13.14
CA TYR A 130 -5.34 -17.23 12.43
C TYR A 130 -6.66 -17.66 13.08
N ASN A 131 -6.79 -18.93 13.47
CA ASN A 131 -8.01 -19.42 14.10
C ASN A 131 -8.25 -18.77 15.48
N ALA A 132 -7.20 -18.59 16.29
CA ALA A 132 -7.28 -17.86 17.55
C ALA A 132 -7.72 -16.40 17.33
N PHE A 133 -7.08 -15.70 16.39
CA PHE A 133 -7.49 -14.34 15.98
C PHE A 133 -8.95 -14.30 15.50
N ALA A 134 -9.34 -15.20 14.60
CA ALA A 134 -10.64 -15.18 13.94
C ALA A 134 -11.78 -15.43 14.94
N LYS A 135 -11.55 -16.30 15.93
CA LYS A 135 -12.49 -16.50 17.04
C LYS A 135 -12.76 -15.19 17.80
N GLN A 136 -11.73 -14.41 18.09
CA GLN A 136 -11.87 -13.12 18.76
C GLN A 136 -12.56 -12.09 17.85
N PHE A 137 -12.05 -11.93 16.63
CA PHE A 137 -12.54 -10.93 15.67
C PHE A 137 -14.03 -11.14 15.34
N LEU A 138 -14.43 -12.37 15.02
CA LEU A 138 -15.81 -12.68 14.64
C LEU A 138 -16.80 -12.55 15.82
N GLY A 139 -16.31 -12.62 17.06
CA GLY A 139 -17.12 -12.30 18.24
C GLY A 139 -17.44 -10.81 18.38
N MET A 140 -16.61 -9.93 17.79
CA MET A 140 -16.75 -8.47 17.88
C MET A 140 -17.32 -7.84 16.60
N ASN A 141 -17.01 -8.43 15.45
CA ASN A 141 -17.37 -7.88 14.15
C ASN A 141 -17.89 -8.98 13.21
N THR A 142 -19.16 -8.87 12.83
CA THR A 142 -19.84 -9.83 11.95
C THR A 142 -19.99 -9.33 10.50
N SER A 143 -19.38 -8.19 10.15
CA SER A 143 -19.49 -7.59 8.82
C SER A 143 -18.66 -8.29 7.74
N LEU A 144 -17.63 -9.05 8.14
CA LEU A 144 -16.80 -9.84 7.25
C LEU A 144 -17.18 -11.32 7.32
N SER A 145 -17.35 -11.95 6.17
CA SER A 145 -17.45 -13.42 6.10
C SER A 145 -16.13 -14.05 6.55
N PRO A 146 -16.15 -15.28 7.11
CA PRO A 146 -14.92 -15.99 7.49
C PRO A 146 -13.91 -16.11 6.34
N THR A 147 -14.39 -16.31 5.11
CA THR A 147 -13.56 -16.35 3.91
C THR A 147 -12.90 -15.00 3.64
N ASN A 148 -13.64 -13.89 3.69
CA ASN A 148 -13.11 -12.55 3.45
C ASN A 148 -12.13 -12.13 4.55
N LEU A 149 -12.39 -12.49 5.80
CA LEU A 149 -11.49 -12.24 6.91
C LEU A 149 -10.14 -12.95 6.71
N ARG A 150 -10.16 -14.21 6.28
CA ARG A 150 -8.95 -14.99 5.99
C ARG A 150 -8.13 -14.39 4.87
N ILE A 151 -8.81 -13.96 3.81
CA ILE A 151 -8.20 -13.27 2.67
C ILE A 151 -7.53 -11.98 3.14
N LEU A 152 -8.24 -11.15 3.90
CA LEU A 152 -7.71 -9.89 4.43
C LEU A 152 -6.44 -10.13 5.25
N CYS A 153 -6.50 -11.02 6.25
CA CYS A 153 -5.40 -11.27 7.16
C CYS A 153 -4.17 -11.82 6.43
N THR A 154 -4.38 -12.80 5.54
CA THR A 154 -3.27 -13.38 4.78
C THR A 154 -2.67 -12.37 3.82
N SER A 155 -3.49 -11.52 3.17
CA SER A 155 -3.00 -10.50 2.25
C SER A 155 -2.15 -9.45 2.98
N VAL A 156 -2.64 -8.92 4.10
CA VAL A 156 -1.90 -7.93 4.91
C VAL A 156 -0.58 -8.53 5.41
N TYR A 157 -0.59 -9.78 5.88
CA TYR A 157 0.63 -10.46 6.30
C TYR A 157 1.64 -10.59 5.16
N LYS A 158 1.21 -11.08 3.99
CA LYS A 158 2.10 -11.27 2.83
C LYS A 158 2.68 -9.96 2.30
N TYR A 159 1.88 -8.90 2.21
CA TYR A 159 2.40 -7.58 1.83
C TYR A 159 3.36 -7.02 2.88
N SER A 160 3.05 -7.17 4.17
CA SER A 160 3.96 -6.74 5.25
C SER A 160 5.30 -7.48 5.19
N ALA A 161 5.27 -8.80 4.93
CA ALA A 161 6.48 -9.60 4.73
C ALA A 161 7.28 -9.16 3.50
N ALA A 162 6.60 -8.87 2.38
CA ALA A 162 7.25 -8.42 1.15
C ALA A 162 7.91 -7.04 1.30
N ILE A 163 7.30 -6.10 2.05
CA ILE A 163 7.87 -4.78 2.31
C ILE A 163 9.24 -4.87 3.01
N ARG A 164 9.45 -5.88 3.86
CA ARG A 164 10.74 -6.09 4.55
C ARG A 164 11.91 -6.30 3.60
N GLN A 165 11.65 -6.95 2.48
CA GLN A 165 12.66 -7.35 1.50
C GLN A 165 12.67 -6.41 0.28
N TYR A 166 11.67 -5.54 0.19
CA TYR A 166 11.54 -4.59 -0.89
C TYR A 166 12.58 -3.48 -0.72
N ASP A 167 13.44 -3.28 -1.71
CA ASP A 167 14.37 -2.16 -1.79
C ASP A 167 14.29 -1.49 -3.18
N PRO A 168 13.57 -0.36 -3.31
CA PRO A 168 13.40 0.31 -4.59
C PRO A 168 14.69 0.98 -5.10
N SER A 169 15.71 1.17 -4.26
CA SER A 169 16.97 1.80 -4.66
C SER A 169 17.83 0.89 -5.55
N THR A 170 17.59 -0.42 -5.49
CA THR A 170 18.23 -1.42 -6.35
C THR A 170 17.63 -1.48 -7.75
N LEU A 171 16.51 -0.80 -7.97
CA LEU A 171 15.73 -0.85 -9.21
C LEU A 171 15.92 0.44 -10.02
N PRO A 172 15.70 0.42 -11.35
CA PRO A 172 15.80 1.61 -12.18
C PRO A 172 14.94 2.76 -11.65
N ARG A 173 15.50 3.97 -11.64
CA ARG A 173 14.76 5.18 -11.27
C ARG A 173 13.68 5.48 -12.31
N ILE A 174 12.50 5.92 -11.87
CA ILE A 174 11.42 6.30 -12.79
C ILE A 174 11.61 7.73 -13.31
N LYS A 175 11.17 7.97 -14.54
CA LYS A 175 11.30 9.27 -15.23
C LYS A 175 9.98 10.06 -15.29
N SER A 176 8.85 9.40 -15.06
CA SER A 176 7.54 10.02 -14.99
C SER A 176 7.52 11.12 -13.94
N SER A 177 6.78 12.20 -14.21
CA SER A 177 6.55 13.25 -13.22
C SER A 177 5.75 12.69 -12.04
N ILE A 178 6.01 13.21 -10.84
CA ILE A 178 5.36 12.78 -9.60
C ILE A 178 4.69 13.99 -8.96
N ILE A 179 3.41 13.85 -8.60
CA ILE A 179 2.73 14.75 -7.66
C ILE A 179 2.59 13.99 -6.34
N LEU A 180 3.23 14.48 -5.28
CA LEU A 180 3.11 13.96 -3.92
C LEU A 180 2.17 14.85 -3.11
N LEU A 181 1.04 14.30 -2.69
CA LEU A 181 0.10 14.92 -1.77
C LEU A 181 0.38 14.43 -0.34
N LYS A 182 0.68 15.34 0.58
CA LYS A 182 1.04 15.02 1.98
C LYS A 182 -0.07 15.50 2.91
N ALA A 183 -0.53 14.66 3.82
CA ALA A 183 -1.47 15.09 4.84
C ALA A 183 -0.77 16.03 5.83
N THR A 184 -1.40 17.14 6.23
CA THR A 184 -0.80 18.10 7.17
C THR A 184 -0.62 17.53 8.58
N MET A 185 -1.46 16.56 8.97
CA MET A 185 -1.37 15.84 10.24
C MET A 185 -0.51 14.57 10.15
N SER A 186 0.28 14.40 9.08
CA SER A 186 1.20 13.29 8.94
C SER A 186 2.46 13.57 9.76
N HIS A 187 2.70 12.76 10.79
CA HIS A 187 3.93 12.81 11.58
C HIS A 187 4.92 11.79 11.02
N THR A 188 5.98 12.26 10.37
CA THR A 188 7.05 11.39 9.86
C THR A 188 8.40 12.08 9.97
N THR A 189 9.42 11.28 10.23
CA THR A 189 10.82 11.71 10.38
C THR A 189 11.59 11.72 9.05
N ILE A 190 10.93 11.35 7.96
CA ILE A 190 11.54 11.25 6.64
C ILE A 190 11.63 12.64 6.01
N GLU A 191 12.65 12.82 5.16
CA GLU A 191 12.91 14.03 4.39
C GLU A 191 11.68 14.55 3.62
N GLY A 192 11.75 15.83 3.22
CA GLY A 192 10.62 16.60 2.70
C GLY A 192 9.89 15.96 1.51
N ASP A 193 10.57 15.17 0.68
CA ASP A 193 10.02 14.47 -0.49
C ASP A 193 9.68 12.99 -0.23
N TYR A 194 9.73 12.55 1.02
CA TYR A 194 9.53 11.15 1.42
C TYR A 194 10.44 10.16 0.67
N GLY A 195 11.69 10.56 0.39
CA GLY A 195 12.72 9.68 -0.18
C GLY A 195 12.68 9.54 -1.70
N LEU A 196 11.78 10.27 -2.38
CA LEU A 196 11.58 10.14 -3.83
C LEU A 196 12.85 10.46 -4.62
N HIS A 197 13.67 11.43 -4.20
CA HIS A 197 14.93 11.80 -4.85
C HIS A 197 15.89 10.62 -5.06
N LYS A 198 15.80 9.57 -4.24
CA LYS A 198 16.63 8.36 -4.35
C LYS A 198 16.19 7.46 -5.51
N ILE A 199 14.91 7.52 -5.88
CA ILE A 199 14.25 6.51 -6.75
C ILE A 199 13.57 7.11 -7.99
N THR A 200 13.63 8.43 -8.20
CA THR A 200 13.10 9.09 -9.40
C THR A 200 14.10 10.08 -10.01
N GLU A 201 14.11 10.19 -11.34
CA GLU A 201 14.78 11.24 -12.12
C GLU A 201 13.78 12.29 -12.64
N GLY A 202 12.47 12.05 -12.45
CA GLY A 202 11.40 12.94 -12.88
C GLY A 202 11.23 14.14 -11.96
N VAL A 203 10.46 15.13 -12.43
CA VAL A 203 10.04 16.27 -11.62
C VAL A 203 9.12 15.79 -10.50
N VAL A 204 9.39 16.23 -9.26
CA VAL A 204 8.56 15.93 -8.09
C VAL A 204 7.91 17.23 -7.60
N GLU A 205 6.59 17.31 -7.68
CA GLU A 205 5.77 18.39 -7.13
C GLU A 205 5.17 17.93 -5.81
N ILE A 206 5.32 18.74 -4.75
CA ILE A 206 4.89 18.38 -3.40
C ILE A 206 3.82 19.37 -2.93
N HIS A 207 2.67 18.86 -2.49
CA HIS A 207 1.58 19.67 -1.98
C HIS A 207 1.10 19.16 -0.63
N TYR A 208 0.88 20.08 0.29
CA TYR A 208 0.30 19.78 1.60
C TYR A 208 -1.22 19.91 1.54
N ILE A 209 -1.92 18.86 1.93
CA ILE A 209 -3.37 18.74 1.91
C ILE A 209 -3.85 18.67 3.36
N GLU A 210 -4.78 19.55 3.72
CA GLU A 210 -5.31 19.62 5.07
C GLU A 210 -6.03 18.32 5.47
N GLY A 211 -5.64 17.78 6.63
CA GLY A 211 -6.25 16.61 7.23
C GLY A 211 -5.22 15.58 7.70
N SER A 212 -5.72 14.40 8.09
CA SER A 212 -4.93 13.22 8.40
C SER A 212 -4.83 12.28 7.20
N HIS A 213 -4.02 11.23 7.33
CA HIS A 213 -3.95 10.13 6.37
C HIS A 213 -5.34 9.63 5.95
N LEU A 214 -6.26 9.49 6.90
CA LEU A 214 -7.61 8.97 6.67
C LEU A 214 -8.56 10.00 6.04
N THR A 215 -8.38 11.29 6.33
CA THR A 215 -9.30 12.33 5.84
C THR A 215 -8.81 13.01 4.56
N ILE A 216 -7.55 12.83 4.16
CA ILE A 216 -6.96 13.47 2.98
C ILE A 216 -7.77 13.23 1.70
N LEU A 217 -8.30 12.02 1.53
CA LEU A 217 -9.08 11.64 0.34
C LEU A 217 -10.40 12.41 0.19
N ARG A 218 -10.87 13.06 1.25
CA ARG A 218 -12.10 13.88 1.23
C ARG A 218 -11.82 15.32 0.79
N ASN A 219 -10.55 15.72 0.67
CA ASN A 219 -10.16 17.06 0.30
C ASN A 219 -10.29 17.27 -1.23
N GLU A 220 -10.95 18.35 -1.64
CA GLU A 220 -11.20 18.70 -3.05
C GLU A 220 -9.92 18.93 -3.88
N LYS A 221 -8.80 19.21 -3.22
CA LYS A 221 -7.49 19.33 -3.89
C LYS A 221 -6.98 18.00 -4.45
N VAL A 222 -7.42 16.86 -3.89
CA VAL A 222 -7.01 15.53 -4.38
C VAL A 222 -7.50 15.28 -5.82
N PRO A 223 -8.80 15.39 -6.16
CA PRO A 223 -9.23 15.23 -7.53
C PRO A 223 -8.64 16.28 -8.49
N ALA A 224 -8.41 17.52 -8.04
CA ALA A 224 -7.72 18.53 -8.84
C ALA A 224 -6.28 18.10 -9.21
N ALA A 225 -5.52 17.57 -8.25
CA ALA A 225 -4.18 17.02 -8.48
C ALA A 225 -4.18 15.84 -9.46
N ILE A 226 -5.15 14.93 -9.32
CA ILE A 226 -5.31 13.79 -10.23
C ILE A 226 -5.54 14.29 -11.66
N ASN A 227 -6.40 15.29 -11.85
CA ASN A 227 -6.67 15.87 -13.17
C ASN A 227 -5.53 16.75 -13.70
N GLY A 228 -4.53 17.10 -12.89
CA GLY A 228 -3.49 18.08 -13.27
C GLY A 228 -3.98 19.53 -13.26
N GLU A 229 -5.05 19.80 -12.50
CA GLU A 229 -5.71 21.09 -12.35
C GLU A 229 -5.35 21.78 -11.02
N LEU A 230 -4.38 21.21 -10.27
CA LEU A 230 -3.98 21.77 -8.99
C LEU A 230 -3.14 23.03 -9.24
N HIS A 231 -3.83 24.17 -9.29
CA HIS A 231 -3.21 25.49 -9.35
C HIS A 231 -2.79 25.90 -7.94
N ILE A 232 -1.52 26.30 -7.81
CA ILE A 232 -0.93 26.85 -6.58
C ILE A 232 -1.25 28.34 -6.49
#